data_AF-A0A1X7VCN3-F1
#
_entry.id   AF-A0A1X7VCN3-F1
#
_cell.length_a   1.000
_cell.length_b   1.000
_cell.length_c   1.000
_cell.angle_alpha   90.00
_cell.angle_beta   90.00
_cell.angle_gamma   90.00
#
_symmetry.space_group_name_H-M   'P 1'
#
loop_
_entity.id
_entity.type
_entity.pdbx_description
1 polymer ?
#
loop_
_entity_poly.entity_id
_entity_poly.type
_entity_poly.pdbx_seq_one_letter_code
_entity_poly.pdbx_strand_id
1 'polypeptide(L)'
;MSTDCTNQGTSGSFLLYLRVCCVIDNLGRSVTIKGNGINRYIHCPRALPKSCTSEKDCKDLNSKGSAINGNYIIYPDGETQVEVYCDMNGINCDGEGGWTRVGYLNMTQFGATCPTGLAQKNFTNIDHPLCGRESIGDASYCASTNFSTNGLTYNKVCGQVRGYQFNHIDAFYSFNVHNNTDSPYIDGVSITHGSNPRNHIWSYIGGLYEDGTSITACPCNTGYSGGLNVTATFIGSHYYCESGLNPGQPFSAVLYANDPLWDGQQCDGPESTCCPANSKMPWFYRSLDTQTTGDIELRVCSNRGVTEEEIPIDIMELYIK
;
A
#
# COMPACT_ATOMS: atom_id res chain seq x y z
N MET A 1 -14.64 13.74 -35.26
CA MET A 1 -14.58 12.92 -34.02
C MET A 1 -13.94 13.78 -32.95
N SER A 2 -14.57 13.79 -31.78
CA SER A 2 -14.21 14.46 -30.51
C SER A 2 -15.45 15.20 -30.00
N THR A 3 -16.38 14.43 -29.46
CA THR A 3 -17.56 14.90 -28.74
C THR A 3 -17.42 14.43 -27.31
N ASP A 4 -16.59 15.11 -26.52
CA ASP A 4 -16.50 14.84 -25.08
C ASP A 4 -16.66 16.15 -24.31
N CYS A 5 -17.92 16.53 -24.13
CA CYS A 5 -18.38 17.34 -23.01
C CYS A 5 -19.21 16.39 -22.14
N THR A 6 -18.83 16.20 -20.88
CA THR A 6 -19.59 15.35 -19.95
C THR A 6 -20.89 16.06 -19.56
N ASN A 7 -22.03 15.53 -20.02
CA ASN A 7 -23.34 15.98 -19.58
C ASN A 7 -23.57 15.50 -18.14
N GLN A 8 -23.55 16.41 -17.16
CA GLN A 8 -24.19 16.14 -15.87
C GLN A 8 -25.68 16.52 -15.98
N GLY A 9 -26.52 15.60 -16.43
CA GLY A 9 -27.96 15.84 -16.51
C GLY A 9 -28.75 14.58 -16.87
N THR A 10 -29.64 14.19 -15.98
CA THR A 10 -30.59 13.08 -16.11
C THR A 10 -31.48 13.19 -17.34
N SER A 11 -31.86 12.02 -17.86
CA SER A 11 -32.60 11.79 -19.10
C SER A 11 -33.86 12.66 -19.28
N GLY A 12 -34.08 13.11 -20.52
CA GLY A 12 -35.44 13.21 -21.05
C GLY A 12 -36.18 14.54 -20.86
N SER A 13 -35.52 15.69 -21.02
CA SER A 13 -36.15 16.97 -21.39
C SER A 13 -35.05 18.00 -21.65
N PHE A 14 -35.14 18.75 -22.75
CA PHE A 14 -34.20 19.86 -23.03
C PHE A 14 -34.41 20.98 -21.99
N LEU A 15 -33.67 20.92 -20.89
CA LEU A 15 -33.60 21.99 -19.91
C LEU A 15 -33.02 23.25 -20.57
N LEU A 16 -33.64 24.41 -20.31
CA LEU A 16 -33.19 25.76 -20.70
C LEU A 16 -31.77 26.12 -20.23
N TYR A 17 -31.11 25.24 -19.49
CA TYR A 17 -29.78 25.40 -18.92
C TYR A 17 -28.91 24.18 -19.26
N LEU A 18 -28.31 24.18 -20.46
CA LEU A 18 -27.25 23.24 -20.80
C LEU A 18 -25.96 23.68 -20.09
N ARG A 19 -25.54 22.94 -19.06
CA ARG A 19 -24.20 23.09 -18.46
C ARG A 19 -23.29 22.03 -19.06
N VAL A 20 -22.13 22.47 -19.53
CA VAL A 20 -21.12 21.65 -20.19
C VAL A 20 -19.76 22.10 -19.69
N CYS A 21 -18.87 21.14 -19.47
CA CYS A 21 -17.49 21.41 -19.12
C CYS A 21 -16.58 21.11 -20.29
N CYS A 22 -15.73 22.08 -20.59
CA CYS A 22 -14.65 21.89 -21.53
C CYS A 22 -13.56 21.10 -20.84
N VAL A 23 -13.13 19.99 -21.45
CA VAL A 23 -11.88 19.32 -21.07
C VAL A 23 -10.68 20.18 -21.49
N ILE A 24 -9.51 19.87 -20.93
CA ILE A 24 -8.27 20.65 -21.12
C ILE A 24 -7.90 20.79 -22.60
N ASP A 25 -8.08 19.73 -23.39
CA ASP A 25 -7.80 19.70 -24.83
C ASP A 25 -8.62 20.70 -25.66
N ASN A 26 -9.74 21.17 -25.10
CA ASN A 26 -10.67 22.08 -25.74
C ASN A 26 -10.52 23.53 -25.24
N LEU A 27 -9.63 23.83 -24.28
CA LEU A 27 -9.47 25.20 -23.76
C LEU A 27 -9.06 26.18 -24.87
N GLY A 28 -9.73 27.33 -24.91
CA GLY A 28 -9.56 28.35 -25.94
C GLY A 28 -10.05 27.95 -27.34
N ARG A 29 -10.65 26.76 -27.50
CA ARG A 29 -11.22 26.26 -28.77
C ARG A 29 -12.74 26.35 -28.76
N SER A 30 -13.33 26.18 -29.94
CA SER A 30 -14.77 26.10 -30.12
C SER A 30 -15.16 24.65 -30.40
N VAL A 31 -16.08 24.10 -29.62
CA VAL A 31 -16.55 22.71 -29.77
C VAL A 31 -17.99 22.73 -30.26
N THR A 32 -18.32 21.80 -31.16
CA THR A 32 -19.69 21.64 -31.68
C THR A 32 -20.35 20.40 -31.08
N ILE A 33 -21.48 20.59 -30.41
CA ILE A 33 -22.34 19.49 -29.95
C ILE A 33 -23.54 19.38 -30.90
N LYS A 34 -23.81 18.15 -31.36
CA LYS A 34 -24.93 17.84 -32.24
C LYS A 34 -26.01 17.10 -31.46
N GLY A 35 -27.26 17.58 -31.50
CA GLY A 35 -28.40 16.90 -30.88
C GLY A 35 -29.72 17.33 -31.53
N ASN A 36 -30.60 16.37 -31.82
CA ASN A 36 -31.93 16.59 -32.45
C ASN A 36 -31.93 17.55 -33.65
N GLY A 37 -30.94 17.42 -34.55
CA GLY A 37 -30.85 18.26 -35.76
C GLY A 37 -30.37 19.69 -35.53
N ILE A 38 -29.98 20.06 -34.30
CA ILE A 38 -29.44 21.38 -33.95
C ILE A 38 -27.94 21.26 -33.66
N ASN A 39 -27.13 22.15 -34.25
CA ASN A 39 -25.72 22.32 -33.91
C ASN A 39 -25.59 23.44 -32.87
N ARG A 40 -24.98 23.15 -31.72
CA ARG A 40 -24.62 24.16 -30.71
C ARG A 40 -23.11 24.36 -30.70
N TYR A 41 -22.67 25.61 -30.72
CA TYR A 41 -21.27 25.99 -30.62
C TYR A 41 -20.97 26.44 -29.19
N ILE A 42 -20.01 25.79 -28.55
CA ILE A 42 -19.55 26.12 -27.21
C ILE A 42 -18.15 26.69 -27.34
N HIS A 43 -17.98 27.93 -26.90
CA HIS A 43 -16.67 28.54 -26.75
C HIS A 43 -16.10 28.15 -25.39
N CYS A 44 -15.04 27.36 -25.42
CA CYS A 44 -14.32 27.01 -24.22
C CYS A 44 -13.44 28.18 -23.78
N PRO A 45 -13.51 28.59 -22.50
CA PRO A 45 -12.60 29.59 -21.98
C PRO A 45 -11.15 29.11 -22.08
N ARG A 46 -10.19 30.04 -22.05
CA ARG A 46 -8.76 29.70 -22.10
C ARG A 46 -8.23 29.06 -20.81
N ALA A 47 -8.99 29.17 -19.73
CA ALA A 47 -8.73 28.53 -18.45
C ALA A 47 -9.98 27.74 -18.02
N LEU A 48 -9.79 26.60 -17.37
CA LEU A 48 -10.90 25.77 -16.90
C LEU A 48 -11.71 26.54 -15.84
N PRO A 49 -13.04 26.70 -16.02
CA PRO A 49 -13.86 27.34 -15.00
C PRO A 49 -13.85 26.54 -13.71
N LYS A 50 -13.78 27.20 -12.54
CA LYS A 50 -13.89 26.54 -11.23
C LYS A 50 -15.16 25.69 -11.05
N SER A 51 -16.20 25.96 -11.85
CA SER A 51 -17.43 25.17 -11.87
C SER A 51 -17.31 23.82 -12.59
N CYS A 52 -16.22 23.60 -13.31
CA CYS A 52 -15.91 22.35 -13.98
C CYS A 52 -14.96 21.56 -13.10
N THR A 53 -15.51 20.59 -12.37
CA THR A 53 -14.76 19.74 -11.44
C THR A 53 -13.76 18.90 -12.22
N SER A 54 -12.49 19.25 -12.06
CA SER A 54 -11.38 18.37 -12.34
C SER A 54 -11.47 17.12 -11.48
N GLU A 55 -11.22 15.95 -12.07
CA GLU A 55 -11.24 14.67 -11.37
C GLU A 55 -10.16 14.67 -10.30
N LYS A 56 -10.56 14.53 -9.03
CA LYS A 56 -9.63 14.72 -7.92
C LYS A 56 -8.76 13.51 -7.68
N ASP A 57 -9.29 12.33 -7.93
CA ASP A 57 -8.67 11.05 -7.65
C ASP A 57 -9.13 9.96 -8.63
N CYS A 58 -8.57 8.76 -8.50
CA CYS A 58 -8.95 7.62 -9.31
C CYS A 58 -10.41 7.19 -9.10
N LYS A 59 -11.01 7.48 -7.93
CA LYS A 59 -12.39 7.13 -7.61
C LYS A 59 -13.38 8.00 -8.38
N ASP A 60 -13.11 9.29 -8.49
CA ASP A 60 -13.85 10.23 -9.34
C ASP A 60 -13.79 9.78 -10.81
N LEU A 61 -12.60 9.42 -11.30
CA LEU A 61 -12.40 8.89 -12.66
C LEU A 61 -13.21 7.61 -12.90
N ASN A 62 -13.17 6.67 -11.96
CA ASN A 62 -13.90 5.40 -12.03
C ASN A 62 -15.42 5.64 -12.04
N SER A 63 -15.92 6.54 -11.19
CA SER A 63 -17.35 6.90 -11.13
C SER A 63 -17.87 7.53 -12.43
N LYS A 64 -16.99 8.16 -13.22
CA LYS A 64 -17.29 8.75 -14.54
C LYS A 64 -17.16 7.75 -15.69
N GLY A 65 -16.82 6.49 -15.41
CA GLY A 65 -16.77 5.41 -16.40
C GLY A 65 -15.37 5.02 -16.88
N SER A 66 -14.30 5.53 -16.25
CA SER A 66 -12.95 5.03 -16.53
C SER A 66 -12.79 3.62 -15.97
N ALA A 67 -12.47 2.65 -16.83
CA ALA A 67 -12.45 1.22 -16.48
C ALA A 67 -11.11 0.52 -16.74
N ILE A 68 -10.09 1.23 -17.21
CA ILE A 68 -8.81 0.67 -17.61
C ILE A 68 -7.76 1.02 -16.55
N ASN A 69 -6.97 0.05 -16.11
CA ASN A 69 -5.85 0.33 -15.21
C ASN A 69 -4.73 1.05 -15.96
N GLY A 70 -4.09 2.03 -15.32
CA GLY A 70 -3.01 2.78 -15.96
C GLY A 70 -2.70 4.10 -15.28
N ASN A 71 -1.85 4.89 -15.93
CA ASN A 71 -1.53 6.24 -15.46
C ASN A 71 -2.62 7.22 -15.91
N TYR A 72 -3.06 8.06 -14.98
CA TYR A 72 -4.04 9.11 -15.18
C TYR A 72 -3.55 10.42 -14.59
N ILE A 73 -4.02 11.53 -15.16
CA ILE A 73 -3.86 12.85 -14.56
C ILE A 73 -5.05 13.12 -13.65
N ILE A 74 -4.77 13.47 -12.39
CA ILE A 74 -5.75 13.88 -11.39
C ILE A 74 -5.41 15.28 -10.84
N TYR A 75 -6.36 15.88 -10.12
CA TYR A 75 -6.25 17.21 -9.53
C TYR A 75 -6.63 17.19 -8.04
N PRO A 76 -5.75 16.71 -7.16
CA PRO A 76 -6.06 16.52 -5.73
C PRO A 76 -6.59 17.79 -5.04
N ASP A 77 -5.99 18.93 -5.33
CA ASP A 77 -6.37 20.26 -4.82
C ASP A 77 -7.39 21.00 -5.73
N GLY A 78 -7.73 20.41 -6.87
CA GLY A 78 -8.61 20.98 -7.90
C GLY A 78 -7.92 21.91 -8.91
N GLU A 79 -6.61 22.13 -8.81
CA GLU A 79 -5.86 23.06 -9.68
C GLU A 79 -4.55 22.46 -10.22
N THR A 80 -3.79 21.76 -9.38
CA THR A 80 -2.48 21.18 -9.70
C THR A 80 -2.64 19.77 -10.25
N GLN A 81 -2.12 19.55 -11.45
CA GLN A 81 -2.11 18.23 -12.07
C GLN A 81 -1.06 17.31 -11.41
N VAL A 82 -1.44 16.06 -11.14
CA VAL A 82 -0.54 15.00 -10.70
C VAL A 82 -0.80 13.76 -11.55
N GLU A 83 0.25 13.12 -12.05
CA GLU A 83 0.14 11.80 -12.68
C GLU A 83 0.19 10.71 -11.61
N VAL A 84 -0.82 9.84 -11.59
CA VAL A 84 -0.93 8.71 -10.66
C VAL A 84 -1.30 7.44 -11.41
N TYR A 85 -0.94 6.29 -10.87
CA TYR A 85 -1.46 5.02 -11.36
C TYR A 85 -2.79 4.72 -10.69
N CYS A 86 -3.82 4.45 -11.47
CA CYS A 86 -5.14 4.04 -11.02
C CYS A 86 -5.38 2.56 -11.28
N ASP A 87 -5.76 1.82 -10.24
CA ASP A 87 -6.41 0.53 -10.39
C ASP A 87 -7.93 0.72 -10.47
N MET A 88 -8.45 0.56 -11.69
CA MET A 88 -9.86 0.73 -12.04
C MET A 88 -10.67 -0.56 -11.91
N ASN A 89 -10.03 -1.69 -11.60
CA ASN A 89 -10.73 -2.96 -11.35
C ASN A 89 -10.84 -3.27 -9.84
N GLY A 90 -9.85 -2.90 -9.03
CA GLY A 90 -9.85 -3.13 -7.59
C GLY A 90 -9.80 -4.61 -7.18
N ILE A 91 -9.39 -5.51 -8.08
CA ILE A 91 -9.50 -6.97 -7.91
C ILE A 91 -8.72 -7.48 -6.69
N ASN A 92 -7.55 -6.88 -6.42
CA ASN A 92 -6.71 -7.23 -5.29
C ASN A 92 -7.16 -6.56 -3.98
N CYS A 93 -8.09 -5.60 -4.06
CA CYS A 93 -8.56 -4.79 -2.94
C CYS A 93 -9.99 -5.18 -2.56
N ASP A 94 -10.98 -4.30 -2.71
CA ASP A 94 -12.38 -4.57 -2.37
C ASP A 94 -13.24 -5.06 -3.55
N GLY A 95 -12.63 -5.31 -4.72
CA GLY A 95 -13.34 -5.67 -5.95
C GLY A 95 -14.03 -4.47 -6.62
N GLU A 96 -13.85 -3.26 -6.08
CA GLU A 96 -14.36 -2.02 -6.64
C GLU A 96 -13.19 -1.13 -7.07
N GLY A 97 -13.17 -0.70 -8.33
CA GLY A 97 -12.13 0.16 -8.88
C GLY A 97 -12.03 1.57 -8.25
N GLY A 98 -11.10 2.34 -8.80
CA GLY A 98 -10.86 3.73 -8.38
C GLY A 98 -9.82 3.88 -7.28
N TRP A 99 -8.90 2.92 -7.19
CA TRP A 99 -7.80 2.93 -6.23
C TRP A 99 -6.62 3.74 -6.78
N THR A 100 -6.10 4.67 -5.98
CA THR A 100 -4.93 5.49 -6.33
C THR A 100 -3.68 4.89 -5.73
N ARG A 101 -2.69 4.52 -6.55
CA ARG A 101 -1.40 4.00 -6.05
C ARG A 101 -0.56 5.14 -5.49
N VAL A 102 -0.12 4.99 -4.23
CA VAL A 102 0.73 5.97 -3.53
C VAL A 102 2.13 5.45 -3.28
N GLY A 103 2.31 4.13 -3.20
CA GLY A 103 3.63 3.50 -3.05
C GLY A 103 3.83 2.38 -4.06
N TYR A 104 5.03 2.31 -4.64
CA TYR A 104 5.46 1.21 -5.51
C TYR A 104 6.96 0.92 -5.30
N LEU A 105 7.28 -0.36 -5.09
CA LEU A 105 8.63 -0.90 -5.05
C LEU A 105 8.60 -2.26 -5.75
N ASN A 106 9.52 -2.46 -6.68
CA ASN A 106 9.76 -3.75 -7.28
C ASN A 106 11.25 -3.90 -7.61
N MET A 107 12.00 -4.47 -6.68
CA MET A 107 13.45 -4.62 -6.81
C MET A 107 13.87 -5.73 -7.79
N THR A 108 12.93 -6.55 -8.25
CA THR A 108 13.18 -7.53 -9.33
C THR A 108 13.33 -6.85 -10.69
N GLN A 109 12.90 -5.58 -10.83
CA GLN A 109 13.03 -4.82 -12.06
C GLN A 109 14.45 -4.29 -12.25
N PHE A 110 14.94 -4.36 -13.49
CA PHE A 110 16.26 -3.85 -13.83
C PHE A 110 16.38 -2.35 -13.52
N GLY A 111 17.41 -1.98 -12.75
CA GLY A 111 17.68 -0.59 -12.38
C GLY A 111 16.82 -0.04 -11.25
N ALA A 112 16.00 -0.86 -10.59
CA ALA A 112 15.27 -0.47 -9.39
C ALA A 112 16.24 -0.08 -8.25
N THR A 113 15.85 0.92 -7.46
CA THR A 113 16.61 1.41 -6.31
C THR A 113 15.72 1.49 -5.09
N CYS A 114 16.29 1.31 -3.90
CA CYS A 114 15.54 1.44 -2.67
C CYS A 114 14.99 2.85 -2.48
N PRO A 115 13.77 2.99 -1.92
CA PRO A 115 13.19 4.28 -1.62
C PRO A 115 14.00 4.98 -0.51
N THR A 116 13.94 6.30 -0.50
CA THR A 116 14.64 7.13 0.50
C THR A 116 14.33 6.67 1.92
N GLY A 117 15.40 6.48 2.71
CA GLY A 117 15.31 6.00 4.09
C GLY A 117 15.51 4.50 4.24
N LEU A 118 15.44 3.72 3.16
CA LEU A 118 15.86 2.31 3.13
C LEU A 118 17.21 2.16 2.43
N ALA A 119 17.98 1.16 2.85
CA ALA A 119 19.30 0.85 2.31
C ALA A 119 19.24 -0.38 1.40
N GLN A 120 19.96 -0.33 0.28
CA GLN A 120 20.13 -1.49 -0.58
C GLN A 120 20.95 -2.58 0.12
N LYS A 121 20.45 -3.80 0.07
CA LYS A 121 21.09 -5.00 0.59
C LYS A 121 21.33 -5.98 -0.55
N ASN A 122 22.51 -6.61 -0.54
CA ASN A 122 22.85 -7.65 -1.51
C ASN A 122 23.14 -8.93 -0.74
N PHE A 123 22.53 -10.03 -1.18
CA PHE A 123 22.74 -11.35 -0.62
C PHE A 123 23.22 -12.29 -1.73
N THR A 124 23.98 -13.32 -1.38
CA THR A 124 24.63 -14.20 -2.36
C THR A 124 23.70 -15.25 -2.97
N ASN A 125 22.52 -15.44 -2.37
CA ASN A 125 21.56 -16.49 -2.72
C ASN A 125 20.22 -15.94 -3.25
N ILE A 126 20.22 -14.70 -3.74
CA ILE A 126 19.12 -14.08 -4.47
C ILE A 126 19.71 -13.23 -5.61
N ASP A 127 19.02 -13.15 -6.75
CA ASP A 127 19.56 -12.61 -8.00
C ASP A 127 19.35 -11.09 -8.20
N HIS A 128 18.68 -10.45 -7.24
CA HIS A 128 18.39 -9.02 -7.24
C HIS A 128 18.61 -8.41 -5.85
N PRO A 129 18.89 -7.11 -5.76
CA PRO A 129 19.03 -6.44 -4.47
C PRO A 129 17.70 -6.36 -3.71
N LEU A 130 17.77 -6.22 -2.40
CA LEU A 130 16.63 -5.99 -1.52
C LEU A 130 16.75 -4.64 -0.80
N CYS A 131 15.68 -4.19 -0.17
CA CYS A 131 15.65 -2.96 0.62
C CYS A 131 15.43 -3.27 2.10
N GLY A 132 16.37 -2.87 2.94
CA GLY A 132 16.30 -3.08 4.39
C GLY A 132 16.73 -1.84 5.15
N ARG A 133 17.08 -2.01 6.42
CA ARG A 133 17.49 -0.89 7.28
C ARG A 133 18.97 -0.56 7.06
N GLU A 134 19.39 0.69 7.23
CA GLU A 134 20.82 1.06 7.16
C GLU A 134 21.59 0.48 8.36
N SER A 135 22.85 0.05 8.23
CA SER A 135 23.59 -0.44 9.41
C SER A 135 23.98 0.70 10.36
N ILE A 136 23.33 0.78 11.51
CA ILE A 136 23.60 1.78 12.57
C ILE A 136 24.03 1.08 13.88
N GLY A 137 24.85 0.03 13.75
CA GLY A 137 25.26 -0.82 14.87
C GLY A 137 24.14 -1.74 15.39
N ASP A 138 24.19 -2.09 16.68
CA ASP A 138 23.28 -3.06 17.33
C ASP A 138 21.96 -2.42 17.82
N ALA A 139 21.57 -1.28 17.24
CA ALA A 139 20.43 -0.51 17.71
C ALA A 139 19.09 -1.15 17.33
N SER A 140 18.12 -1.04 18.24
CA SER A 140 16.69 -1.27 18.00
C SER A 140 16.08 -0.02 17.36
N TYR A 141 15.57 -0.11 16.13
CA TYR A 141 14.96 1.01 15.41
C TYR A 141 14.18 0.54 14.17
N CYS A 142 13.39 1.46 13.63
CA CYS A 142 12.79 1.32 12.32
C CYS A 142 13.45 2.26 11.30
N ALA A 143 13.75 1.75 10.11
CA ALA A 143 14.00 2.57 8.94
C ALA A 143 12.68 2.86 8.24
N SER A 144 12.44 4.12 7.87
CA SER A 144 11.16 4.56 7.32
C SER A 144 11.31 5.14 5.92
N THR A 145 10.30 4.92 5.08
CA THR A 145 10.05 5.67 3.86
C THR A 145 8.63 6.22 3.88
N ASN A 146 8.43 7.41 3.31
CA ASN A 146 7.13 8.08 3.23
C ASN A 146 6.64 8.16 1.79
N PHE A 147 5.34 7.94 1.62
CA PHE A 147 4.64 7.96 0.33
C PHE A 147 3.58 9.04 0.39
N SER A 148 3.74 10.07 -0.44
CA SER A 148 2.79 11.17 -0.45
C SER A 148 1.44 10.71 -1.00
N THR A 149 0.37 11.09 -0.31
CA THR A 149 -1.00 10.92 -0.81
C THR A 149 -1.42 12.06 -1.72
N ASN A 150 -0.54 13.03 -1.97
CA ASN A 150 -0.84 14.28 -2.68
C ASN A 150 -2.01 15.06 -2.05
N GLY A 151 -2.22 14.90 -0.73
CA GLY A 151 -3.31 15.55 0.00
C GLY A 151 -4.70 14.97 -0.28
N LEU A 152 -4.78 13.81 -0.93
CA LEU A 152 -6.04 13.12 -1.16
C LEU A 152 -6.68 12.68 0.15
N THR A 153 -7.99 12.90 0.27
CA THR A 153 -8.77 12.39 1.39
C THR A 153 -9.13 10.93 1.13
N TYR A 154 -8.75 10.03 2.04
CA TYR A 154 -9.03 8.60 1.94
C TYR A 154 -9.47 8.03 3.29
N ASN A 155 -10.12 6.88 3.24
CA ASN A 155 -10.37 6.04 4.42
C ASN A 155 -10.26 4.54 4.13
N LYS A 156 -9.90 4.16 2.91
CA LYS A 156 -9.59 2.77 2.57
C LYS A 156 -8.13 2.68 2.14
N VAL A 157 -7.45 1.66 2.62
CA VAL A 157 -6.07 1.34 2.27
C VAL A 157 -5.98 -0.12 1.86
N CYS A 158 -5.20 -0.39 0.83
CA CYS A 158 -4.97 -1.72 0.30
C CYS A 158 -3.52 -1.83 -0.15
N GLY A 159 -2.93 -3.01 -0.09
CA GLY A 159 -1.57 -3.19 -0.55
C GLY A 159 -0.99 -4.56 -0.28
N GLN A 160 0.24 -4.74 -0.71
CA GLN A 160 1.03 -5.95 -0.50
C GLN A 160 2.47 -5.56 -0.14
N VAL A 161 3.14 -6.42 0.62
CA VAL A 161 4.59 -6.38 0.87
C VAL A 161 5.10 -7.80 0.81
N ARG A 162 6.22 -8.01 0.11
CA ARG A 162 6.99 -9.25 0.19
C ARG A 162 8.32 -8.97 0.85
N GLY A 163 8.66 -9.79 1.83
CA GLY A 163 9.90 -9.69 2.59
C GLY A 163 10.62 -11.02 2.65
N TYR A 164 11.74 -11.00 3.36
CA TYR A 164 12.55 -12.19 3.59
C TYR A 164 13.05 -12.18 5.03
N GLN A 165 13.31 -13.34 5.59
CA GLN A 165 13.99 -13.46 6.87
C GLN A 165 15.50 -13.54 6.63
N PHE A 166 16.27 -12.68 7.30
CA PHE A 166 17.71 -12.84 7.46
C PHE A 166 18.03 -13.23 8.90
N ASN A 167 18.76 -14.33 9.06
CA ASN A 167 19.19 -14.86 10.35
C ASN A 167 18.04 -15.19 11.32
N HIS A 168 17.94 -14.55 12.48
CA HIS A 168 16.79 -14.72 13.38
C HIS A 168 15.95 -13.46 13.36
N ILE A 169 14.65 -13.61 13.56
CA ILE A 169 13.69 -12.51 13.74
C ILE A 169 12.68 -12.99 14.78
N ASP A 170 12.26 -12.12 15.67
CA ASP A 170 11.62 -12.51 16.93
C ASP A 170 10.15 -12.08 17.02
N ALA A 171 9.48 -11.90 15.87
CA ALA A 171 8.08 -11.48 15.75
C ALA A 171 7.71 -10.28 16.63
N PHE A 172 7.14 -10.55 17.81
CA PHE A 172 6.66 -9.56 18.77
C PHE A 172 7.46 -9.55 20.08
N TYR A 173 8.64 -10.15 20.11
CA TYR A 173 9.41 -10.34 21.34
C TYR A 173 9.58 -9.05 22.16
N SER A 174 9.86 -7.94 21.48
CA SER A 174 10.03 -6.64 22.14
C SER A 174 8.73 -5.88 22.41
N PHE A 175 7.56 -6.42 22.06
CA PHE A 175 6.29 -5.69 22.19
C PHE A 175 5.97 -5.32 23.64
N ASN A 176 6.46 -6.06 24.64
CA ASN A 176 6.27 -5.71 26.05
C ASN A 176 7.03 -4.43 26.48
N VAL A 177 8.06 -4.04 25.72
CA VAL A 177 8.90 -2.85 25.98
C VAL A 177 8.61 -1.75 24.96
N HIS A 178 8.32 -2.15 23.72
CA HIS A 178 8.02 -1.30 22.57
C HIS A 178 6.58 -1.57 22.14
N ASN A 179 5.62 -0.89 22.76
CA ASN A 179 4.18 -1.18 22.60
C ASN A 179 3.38 -0.02 21.98
N ASN A 180 4.06 0.92 21.31
CA ASN A 180 3.41 2.06 20.68
C ASN A 180 3.86 2.22 19.22
N THR A 181 3.08 2.97 18.46
CA THR A 181 3.29 3.15 17.03
C THR A 181 4.60 3.84 16.68
N ASP A 182 5.28 4.52 17.60
CA ASP A 182 6.56 5.18 17.33
C ASP A 182 7.77 4.27 17.57
N SER A 183 7.61 3.23 18.37
CA SER A 183 8.67 2.26 18.71
C SER A 183 8.85 1.15 17.64
N PRO A 184 10.01 0.45 17.61
CA PRO A 184 10.19 -0.78 16.84
C PRO A 184 9.50 -1.95 17.55
N TYR A 185 8.17 -1.96 17.47
CA TYR A 185 7.32 -2.87 18.23
C TYR A 185 7.23 -4.29 17.65
N ILE A 186 7.74 -4.49 16.42
CA ILE A 186 7.76 -5.77 15.69
C ILE A 186 9.09 -5.91 14.96
N ASP A 187 9.43 -7.17 14.66
CA ASP A 187 10.41 -7.51 13.63
C ASP A 187 9.67 -7.76 12.32
N GLY A 188 9.77 -6.80 11.40
CA GLY A 188 9.03 -6.81 10.15
C GLY A 188 8.70 -5.42 9.62
N VAL A 189 7.58 -5.30 8.91
CA VAL A 189 7.12 -4.06 8.28
C VAL A 189 5.86 -3.52 8.95
N SER A 190 5.91 -2.26 9.35
CA SER A 190 4.77 -1.49 9.87
C SER A 190 4.33 -0.45 8.84
N ILE A 191 3.05 -0.48 8.46
CA ILE A 191 2.41 0.51 7.61
C ILE A 191 1.56 1.41 8.51
N THR A 192 1.84 2.70 8.45
CA THR A 192 1.16 3.71 9.27
C THR A 192 0.72 4.92 8.45
N HIS A 193 -0.17 5.74 8.99
CA HIS A 193 -0.49 7.05 8.44
C HIS A 193 -0.47 8.14 9.50
N GLY A 194 -0.17 9.36 9.04
CA GLY A 194 0.03 10.50 9.91
C GLY A 194 1.37 10.39 10.65
N SER A 195 2.01 11.53 10.86
CA SER A 195 3.30 11.61 11.57
C SER A 195 3.14 12.06 13.02
N ASN A 196 2.05 12.74 13.37
CA ASN A 196 1.78 13.18 14.75
C ASN A 196 0.27 13.46 14.96
N PRO A 197 -0.51 12.50 15.54
CA PRO A 197 -0.08 11.16 15.93
C PRO A 197 0.10 10.22 14.74
N ARG A 198 1.00 9.25 14.89
CA ARG A 198 1.17 8.12 13.98
C ARG A 198 0.14 7.03 14.29
N ASN A 199 -0.61 6.62 13.26
CA ASN A 199 -1.68 5.64 13.38
C ASN A 199 -1.39 4.38 12.57
N HIS A 200 -1.71 3.22 13.14
CA HIS A 200 -1.47 1.92 12.53
C HIS A 200 -2.46 1.57 11.41
N ILE A 201 -1.96 1.03 10.28
CA ILE A 201 -2.76 0.49 9.17
C ILE A 201 -2.55 -1.01 9.02
N TRP A 202 -1.32 -1.50 8.96
CA TRP A 202 -1.09 -2.93 8.79
C TRP A 202 0.31 -3.28 9.28
N SER A 203 0.48 -4.52 9.72
CA SER A 203 1.80 -5.05 10.06
C SER A 203 2.06 -6.33 9.28
N TYR A 204 3.27 -6.49 8.77
CA TYR A 204 3.81 -7.73 8.25
C TYR A 204 4.91 -8.16 9.21
N ILE A 205 4.76 -9.30 9.87
CA ILE A 205 5.65 -9.70 10.97
C ILE A 205 6.36 -10.99 10.60
N GLY A 206 7.64 -11.07 10.94
CA GLY A 206 8.41 -12.27 10.72
C GLY A 206 8.62 -13.07 12.00
N GLY A 207 8.22 -14.33 12.02
CA GLY A 207 8.50 -15.28 13.10
C GLY A 207 9.85 -15.97 12.94
N LEU A 208 10.37 -16.50 14.06
CA LEU A 208 11.69 -17.14 14.03
C LEU A 208 11.68 -18.47 13.27
N TYR A 209 10.66 -19.29 13.48
CA TYR A 209 10.51 -20.65 12.95
C TYR A 209 9.06 -20.87 12.54
N GLU A 210 8.86 -21.58 11.42
CA GLU A 210 7.54 -21.99 10.92
C GLU A 210 6.78 -22.82 11.98
N ASP A 211 7.46 -23.71 12.71
CA ASP A 211 6.86 -24.52 13.77
C ASP A 211 6.97 -23.91 15.19
N GLY A 212 7.41 -22.66 15.28
CA GLY A 212 7.57 -21.95 16.54
C GLY A 212 6.23 -21.78 17.27
N THR A 213 6.25 -21.93 18.60
CA THR A 213 5.08 -21.67 19.46
C THR A 213 5.40 -20.77 20.65
N SER A 214 6.64 -20.27 20.74
CA SER A 214 7.10 -19.42 21.85
C SER A 214 6.87 -17.93 21.55
N ILE A 215 7.43 -17.05 22.39
CA ILE A 215 7.30 -15.60 22.25
C ILE A 215 7.90 -15.02 20.94
N THR A 216 8.85 -15.73 20.31
CA THR A 216 9.49 -15.34 19.03
C THR A 216 8.75 -15.87 17.80
N ALA A 217 7.65 -16.61 18.00
CA ALA A 217 6.87 -17.19 16.92
C ALA A 217 5.69 -16.30 16.54
N CYS A 218 5.12 -16.58 15.37
CA CYS A 218 3.89 -15.95 14.94
C CYS A 218 2.72 -16.28 15.87
N PRO A 219 1.97 -15.27 16.39
CA PRO A 219 0.84 -15.51 17.29
C PRO A 219 -0.32 -16.29 16.66
N CYS A 220 -0.39 -16.34 15.33
CA CYS A 220 -1.35 -17.15 14.60
C CYS A 220 -0.97 -18.63 14.54
N ASN A 221 0.24 -19.04 14.92
CA ASN A 221 0.66 -20.44 14.89
C ASN A 221 -0.22 -21.31 15.80
N THR A 222 -0.59 -22.48 15.32
CA THR A 222 -1.35 -23.47 16.09
C THR A 222 -0.55 -23.88 17.32
N GLY A 223 -1.13 -23.69 18.51
CA GLY A 223 -0.47 -24.01 19.78
C GLY A 223 0.43 -22.90 20.32
N TYR A 224 0.35 -21.68 19.77
CA TYR A 224 1.06 -20.52 20.31
C TYR A 224 0.88 -20.36 21.82
N SER A 225 2.01 -20.23 22.52
CA SER A 225 2.14 -20.12 23.98
C SER A 225 3.04 -18.95 24.39
N GLY A 226 3.37 -18.04 23.46
CA GLY A 226 4.22 -16.87 23.71
C GLY A 226 3.58 -15.79 24.58
N GLY A 227 2.30 -15.94 24.95
CA GLY A 227 1.61 -15.12 25.96
C GLY A 227 1.10 -13.76 25.48
N LEU A 228 1.43 -13.33 24.27
CA LEU A 228 0.91 -12.09 23.69
C LEU A 228 -0.55 -12.25 23.26
N ASN A 229 -1.42 -11.37 23.74
CA ASN A 229 -2.77 -11.22 23.22
C ASN A 229 -2.82 -10.04 22.24
N VAL A 230 -2.58 -10.31 20.95
CA VAL A 230 -2.53 -9.27 19.91
C VAL A 230 -3.87 -8.52 19.78
N THR A 231 -5.00 -9.19 20.06
CA THR A 231 -6.35 -8.58 19.99
C THR A 231 -6.55 -7.46 21.01
N ALA A 232 -5.77 -7.43 22.09
CA ALA A 232 -5.79 -6.39 23.11
C ALA A 232 -4.81 -5.24 22.83
N THR A 233 -4.19 -5.20 21.65
CA THR A 233 -3.23 -4.17 21.23
C THR A 233 -3.81 -3.28 20.14
N PHE A 234 -3.12 -2.19 19.79
CA PHE A 234 -3.52 -1.32 18.67
C PHE A 234 -3.44 -2.02 17.29
N ILE A 235 -2.71 -3.13 17.19
CA ILE A 235 -2.58 -3.92 15.96
C ILE A 235 -3.84 -4.75 15.73
N GLY A 236 -4.39 -5.35 16.80
CA GLY A 236 -5.59 -6.17 16.72
C GLY A 236 -5.44 -7.33 15.73
N SER A 237 -6.32 -7.39 14.73
CA SER A 237 -6.29 -8.38 13.65
C SER A 237 -5.67 -7.87 12.35
N HIS A 238 -5.04 -6.69 12.35
CA HIS A 238 -4.56 -6.02 11.14
C HIS A 238 -3.10 -6.35 10.85
N TYR A 239 -2.82 -7.64 10.70
CA TYR A 239 -1.47 -8.11 10.44
C TYR A 239 -1.42 -9.42 9.66
N TYR A 240 -0.28 -9.66 9.00
CA TYR A 240 0.17 -10.97 8.58
C TYR A 240 1.42 -11.35 9.35
N CYS A 241 1.61 -12.65 9.58
CA CYS A 241 2.81 -13.16 10.21
C CYS A 241 3.23 -14.45 9.51
N GLU A 242 4.52 -14.61 9.25
CA GLU A 242 5.09 -15.78 8.58
C GLU A 242 6.56 -15.91 8.96
N SER A 243 7.17 -17.06 8.74
CA SER A 243 8.55 -17.37 9.08
C SER A 243 9.17 -18.09 7.89
N GLY A 244 10.41 -17.75 7.52
CA GLY A 244 11.08 -18.37 6.38
C GLY A 244 12.02 -19.52 6.77
N LEU A 245 12.10 -19.82 8.07
CA LEU A 245 13.02 -20.80 8.63
C LEU A 245 12.30 -22.10 8.97
N ASN A 246 12.64 -23.13 8.20
CA ASN A 246 12.06 -24.45 8.31
C ASN A 246 12.32 -25.14 9.66
N PRO A 247 11.39 -26.02 10.10
CA PRO A 247 11.52 -26.79 11.33
C PRO A 247 12.84 -27.56 11.43
N GLY A 248 13.53 -27.41 12.56
CA GLY A 248 14.77 -28.14 12.88
C GLY A 248 16.03 -27.65 12.16
N GLN A 249 15.93 -26.64 11.29
CA GLN A 249 17.11 -25.98 10.73
C GLN A 249 17.65 -24.96 11.75
N PRO A 250 18.96 -24.95 12.08
CA PRO A 250 19.50 -23.89 12.92
C PRO A 250 19.47 -22.56 12.17
N PHE A 251 19.11 -21.47 12.85
CA PHE A 251 19.29 -20.16 12.26
C PHE A 251 20.79 -19.89 12.02
N SER A 252 21.10 -19.16 10.94
CA SER A 252 22.46 -18.77 10.60
C SER A 252 22.44 -17.43 9.86
N ALA A 253 23.58 -16.74 9.78
CA ALA A 253 23.72 -15.41 9.15
C ALA A 253 23.58 -15.47 7.60
N VAL A 254 22.42 -15.93 7.13
CA VAL A 254 22.03 -16.08 5.73
C VAL A 254 20.60 -15.55 5.54
N LEU A 255 20.26 -15.25 4.29
CA LEU A 255 18.90 -14.93 3.88
C LEU A 255 18.15 -16.25 3.58
N TYR A 256 16.95 -16.46 4.10
CA TYR A 256 16.10 -17.57 3.68
C TYR A 256 15.29 -17.17 2.44
N ALA A 257 15.96 -17.15 1.29
CA ALA A 257 15.40 -16.64 0.04
C ALA A 257 14.38 -17.59 -0.63
N ASN A 258 14.39 -18.87 -0.26
CA ASN A 258 13.49 -19.88 -0.84
C ASN A 258 12.07 -19.78 -0.27
N ASP A 259 11.91 -19.08 0.86
CA ASP A 259 10.65 -18.92 1.56
C ASP A 259 10.37 -17.44 1.82
N PRO A 260 9.88 -16.71 0.79
CA PRO A 260 9.59 -15.30 0.90
C PRO A 260 8.42 -15.06 1.85
N LEU A 261 8.62 -14.18 2.82
CA LEU A 261 7.60 -13.86 3.80
C LEU A 261 6.41 -13.13 3.17
N TRP A 262 5.23 -13.52 3.62
CA TRP A 262 3.94 -12.88 3.39
C TRP A 262 3.43 -12.96 1.95
N ASP A 263 3.95 -13.91 1.17
CA ASP A 263 3.50 -14.18 -0.19
C ASP A 263 2.28 -15.12 -0.23
N GLY A 264 1.88 -15.65 0.93
CA GLY A 264 0.73 -16.52 1.11
C GLY A 264 0.97 -17.98 0.68
N GLN A 265 2.24 -18.37 0.51
CA GLN A 265 2.66 -19.72 0.16
C GLN A 265 3.48 -20.32 1.30
N GLN A 266 3.72 -21.63 1.24
CA GLN A 266 4.67 -22.35 2.11
C GLN A 266 4.40 -22.31 3.63
N CYS A 267 3.26 -21.78 4.06
CA CYS A 267 2.83 -21.83 5.45
C CYS A 267 2.26 -23.22 5.80
N ASP A 268 3.14 -24.13 6.20
CA ASP A 268 2.78 -25.50 6.58
C ASP A 268 2.74 -25.70 8.11
N GLY A 269 2.20 -26.85 8.54
CA GLY A 269 2.26 -27.26 9.94
C GLY A 269 1.59 -26.25 10.90
N PRO A 270 2.25 -25.85 12.01
CA PRO A 270 1.72 -24.86 12.94
C PRO A 270 1.42 -23.50 12.31
N GLU A 271 2.15 -23.09 11.28
CA GLU A 271 1.98 -21.79 10.62
C GLU A 271 0.81 -21.75 9.63
N SER A 272 0.24 -22.91 9.26
CA SER A 272 -0.88 -22.99 8.29
C SER A 272 -2.07 -22.07 8.60
N THR A 273 -2.30 -21.73 9.87
CA THR A 273 -3.33 -20.79 10.33
C THR A 273 -3.00 -19.31 10.08
N CYS A 274 -1.74 -18.98 9.83
CA CYS A 274 -1.27 -17.64 9.48
C CYS A 274 -1.54 -17.28 8.02
N CYS A 275 -1.58 -18.27 7.12
CA CYS A 275 -1.86 -18.09 5.69
C CYS A 275 -3.08 -18.91 5.27
N PRO A 276 -4.28 -18.59 5.80
CA PRO A 276 -5.44 -19.41 5.55
C PRO A 276 -5.86 -19.30 4.07
N ALA A 277 -6.35 -20.40 3.50
CA ALA A 277 -6.70 -20.50 2.07
C ALA A 277 -7.77 -19.49 1.60
N ASN A 278 -8.54 -18.90 2.52
CA ASN A 278 -9.53 -17.86 2.26
C ASN A 278 -9.03 -16.44 2.54
N SER A 279 -7.74 -16.27 2.84
CA SER A 279 -7.13 -14.96 2.99
C SER A 279 -6.98 -14.26 1.64
N LYS A 280 -6.76 -12.95 1.70
CA LYS A 280 -6.38 -12.15 0.53
C LYS A 280 -4.85 -12.07 0.35
N MET A 281 -4.06 -12.80 1.15
CA MET A 281 -2.59 -12.76 1.04
C MET A 281 -2.16 -13.01 -0.41
N PRO A 282 -1.19 -12.23 -0.92
CA PRO A 282 -0.34 -11.27 -0.20
C PRO A 282 -0.97 -9.88 0.07
N TRP A 283 -2.22 -9.66 -0.34
CA TRP A 283 -2.88 -8.37 -0.24
C TRP A 283 -3.71 -8.19 1.03
N PHE A 284 -3.53 -7.07 1.72
CA PHE A 284 -4.47 -6.62 2.75
C PHE A 284 -5.45 -5.59 2.19
N TYR A 285 -6.60 -5.49 2.88
CA TYR A 285 -7.53 -4.38 2.74
C TYR A 285 -7.92 -3.90 4.13
N ARG A 286 -7.87 -2.60 4.38
CA ARG A 286 -8.29 -1.97 5.62
C ARG A 286 -9.16 -0.75 5.36
N SER A 287 -10.33 -0.73 5.98
CA SER A 287 -11.13 0.49 6.15
C SER A 287 -10.73 1.13 7.47
N LEU A 288 -10.44 2.43 7.43
CA LEU A 288 -10.16 3.26 8.59
C LEU A 288 -11.46 3.84 9.13
N ASP A 289 -11.54 4.05 10.44
CA ASP A 289 -12.74 4.60 11.10
C ASP A 289 -13.00 6.07 10.75
N THR A 290 -11.95 6.79 10.34
CA THR A 290 -12.01 8.21 10.00
C THR A 290 -11.32 8.47 8.67
N GLN A 291 -11.78 9.51 7.97
CA GLN A 291 -11.08 10.04 6.80
C GLN A 291 -9.82 10.78 7.22
N THR A 292 -8.78 10.67 6.40
CA THR A 292 -7.50 11.35 6.60
C THR A 292 -6.89 11.77 5.27
N THR A 293 -5.94 12.69 5.33
CA THR A 293 -5.08 13.11 4.22
C THR A 293 -3.61 12.86 4.52
N GLY A 294 -3.32 12.17 5.64
CA GLY A 294 -1.95 11.91 6.07
C GLY A 294 -1.21 11.06 5.06
N ASP A 295 0.09 11.31 4.90
CA ASP A 295 0.94 10.46 4.08
C ASP A 295 1.03 9.05 4.67
N ILE A 296 1.26 8.06 3.80
CA ILE A 296 1.48 6.67 4.20
C ILE A 296 2.97 6.49 4.48
N GLU A 297 3.30 5.92 5.63
CA GLU A 297 4.66 5.56 6.00
C GLU A 297 4.80 4.04 6.00
N LEU A 298 5.86 3.53 5.39
CA LEU A 298 6.32 2.16 5.55
C LEU A 298 7.58 2.15 6.40
N ARG A 299 7.60 1.31 7.43
CA ARG A 299 8.68 1.20 8.39
C ARG A 299 9.17 -0.23 8.45
N VAL A 300 10.44 -0.47 8.13
CA VAL A 300 11.11 -1.77 8.38
C VAL A 300 11.73 -1.68 9.77
N CYS A 301 11.26 -2.51 10.69
CA CYS A 301 11.59 -2.48 12.11
C CYS A 301 12.26 -3.79 12.52
N SER A 302 13.23 -3.70 13.43
CA SER A 302 13.57 -4.82 14.30
C SER A 302 14.15 -4.31 15.61
N ASN A 303 14.08 -5.14 16.64
CA ASN A 303 14.63 -4.86 17.96
C ASN A 303 16.17 -5.06 18.06
N ARG A 304 16.82 -5.54 16.99
CA ARG A 304 18.27 -5.75 16.90
C ARG A 304 18.89 -5.01 15.71
N GLY A 305 20.22 -5.03 15.67
CA GLY A 305 21.00 -4.54 14.54
C GLY A 305 20.91 -5.45 13.31
N VAL A 306 21.18 -4.86 12.14
CA VAL A 306 21.03 -5.50 10.82
C VAL A 306 21.93 -6.72 10.56
N THR A 307 22.94 -6.95 11.41
CA THR A 307 23.82 -8.13 11.33
C THR A 307 23.27 -9.31 12.13
N GLU A 308 22.38 -9.06 13.09
CA GLU A 308 21.68 -10.08 13.88
C GLU A 308 20.32 -10.38 13.26
N GLU A 309 19.57 -9.35 12.88
CA GLU A 309 18.21 -9.50 12.36
C GLU A 309 17.95 -8.50 11.23
N GLU A 310 17.43 -8.98 10.10
CA GLU A 310 17.02 -8.09 9.02
C GLU A 310 15.80 -8.67 8.32
N ILE A 311 14.90 -7.77 7.90
CA ILE A 311 13.68 -8.11 7.18
C ILE A 311 13.66 -7.32 5.87
N PRO A 312 14.56 -7.65 4.93
CA PRO A 312 14.65 -6.89 3.70
C PRO A 312 13.47 -7.22 2.78
N ILE A 313 12.99 -6.23 2.03
CA ILE A 313 11.83 -6.33 1.13
C ILE A 313 12.21 -6.08 -0.33
N ASP A 314 11.47 -6.66 -1.26
CA ASP A 314 11.65 -6.45 -2.70
C ASP A 314 10.40 -5.93 -3.40
N ILE A 315 9.21 -6.34 -2.96
CA ILE A 315 7.92 -5.91 -3.50
C ILE A 315 7.17 -5.11 -2.43
N MET A 316 6.65 -3.95 -2.83
CA MET A 316 5.63 -3.24 -2.07
C MET A 316 4.72 -2.49 -3.04
N GLU A 317 3.41 -2.60 -2.82
CA GLU A 317 2.43 -1.74 -3.46
C GLU A 317 1.42 -1.23 -2.45
N LEU A 318 1.10 0.05 -2.49
CA LEU A 318 0.18 0.69 -1.56
C LEU A 318 -0.81 1.58 -2.32
N TYR A 319 -2.10 1.43 -2.02
CA TYR A 319 -3.20 2.13 -2.65
C TYR A 319 -4.14 2.74 -1.61
N ILE A 320 -4.74 3.88 -1.97
CA ILE A 320 -5.76 4.58 -1.16
C ILE A 320 -7.05 4.83 -1.95
N LYS A 321 -8.18 4.92 -1.25
CA LYS A 321 -9.52 5.23 -1.81
C LYS A 321 -10.48 5.86 -0.78
#